data_AF-A0A1M6KP41-F1
#
_entry.id   AF-A0A1M6KP41-F1
#
_cell.length_a   1.000
_cell.length_b   1.000
_cell.length_c   1.000
_cell.angle_alpha   90.00
_cell.angle_beta   90.00
_cell.angle_gamma   90.00
#
_symmetry.space_group_name_H-M   'P 1'
#
loop_
_entity.id
_entity.type
_entity.pdbx_description
1 polymer ?
#
loop_
_entity_poly.entity_id
_entity_poly.type
_entity_poly.pdbx_seq_one_letter_code
_entity_poly.pdbx_strand_id
1 'polypeptide(L)'
;MELSEVYSKLIDVSPFTLNFNMGGMVSECMLSVYDGLLEQDFDDEIPENGIKLGETREQAELLKSELRVMRSNLEKQIEVSNEEYKNSIKTREEAFLYNAELLRNIDAYSGSVDEAYQKYAKNYPDFDIETFTSYIYWRTQVRNKRYIKAAPCFIYMYLRELCNFTEKETPEEVWGILNEMLSAYSIMEGCSSITRYINNSMLDFSLLYGVHIENSELYVRDALLRKYEDTLIKYKISIGNFSNTFDYFNKHSSYKITKSRFYSDRYIDVIKKCFPIVMEDLYKFFQDSNLPVFNLWVGELVDCPYRLEETIYTINRQYYSDRYIQIDDIFHLNIENEKIMTKQLHAYKNDKGMCVCGRSYTMIYVLQCFENELRKIVGFKYKLHPSNNEIEKMLSRYDAPLLKEIINIYTSEEFLSTVRNAIEKAIK
;
A
#
# COMPACT_ATOMS: atom_id res chain seq x y z
N MET A 1 -9.39 -34.31 17.11
CA MET A 1 -7.93 -34.11 17.25
C MET A 1 -7.68 -32.65 17.51
N GLU A 2 -7.00 -32.33 18.60
CA GLU A 2 -6.62 -30.95 18.89
C GLU A 2 -5.57 -30.47 17.90
N LEU A 3 -5.73 -29.24 17.37
CA LEU A 3 -4.67 -28.59 16.59
C LEU A 3 -3.36 -28.47 17.41
N SER A 4 -3.40 -28.62 18.74
CA SER A 4 -2.24 -28.74 19.66
C SER A 4 -1.20 -29.77 19.23
N GLU A 5 -1.65 -30.92 18.72
CA GLU A 5 -0.76 -31.97 18.21
C GLU A 5 -0.26 -31.68 16.79
N VAL A 6 -1.07 -31.01 15.97
CA VAL A 6 -0.69 -30.54 14.63
C VAL A 6 0.44 -29.50 14.69
N TYR A 7 0.33 -28.58 15.63
CA TYR A 7 1.23 -27.46 15.77
C TYR A 7 2.51 -27.79 16.55
N SER A 8 2.45 -28.67 17.56
CA SER A 8 3.67 -29.16 18.21
C SER A 8 4.60 -29.87 17.22
N LYS A 9 4.01 -30.54 16.23
CA LYS A 9 4.71 -31.15 15.10
C LYS A 9 5.06 -30.19 13.97
N LEU A 10 4.63 -28.93 13.97
CA LEU A 10 5.09 -27.86 13.05
C LEU A 10 6.33 -27.12 13.58
N ILE A 11 6.69 -27.29 14.87
CA ILE A 11 7.68 -26.46 15.59
C ILE A 11 8.81 -27.27 16.25
N ASP A 12 9.01 -28.55 15.91
CA ASP A 12 10.26 -29.22 16.31
C ASP A 12 11.46 -28.68 15.50
N VAL A 13 12.00 -27.55 15.95
CA VAL A 13 13.09 -26.79 15.31
C VAL A 13 14.25 -26.65 16.29
N SER A 14 15.20 -27.56 16.20
CA SER A 14 16.60 -27.27 16.53
C SER A 14 17.08 -26.03 15.74
N PRO A 15 17.98 -25.17 16.27
CA PRO A 15 18.39 -23.91 15.63
C PRO A 15 19.01 -24.03 14.22
N PHE A 16 19.17 -25.25 13.70
CA PHE A 16 19.72 -25.54 12.37
C PHE A 16 18.68 -25.94 11.31
N THR A 17 17.39 -26.10 11.66
CA THR A 17 16.32 -26.54 10.72
C THR A 17 15.47 -25.41 10.14
N LEU A 18 15.97 -24.16 10.14
CA LEU A 18 15.37 -23.05 9.37
C LEU A 18 15.47 -23.24 7.83
N ASN A 19 16.07 -24.34 7.37
CA ASN A 19 16.03 -24.77 5.98
C ASN A 19 14.84 -25.70 5.73
N PHE A 20 13.79 -25.15 5.13
CA PHE A 20 12.97 -25.82 4.10
C PHE A 20 12.43 -27.22 4.40
N ASN A 21 11.76 -27.43 5.55
CA ASN A 21 11.16 -28.73 5.86
C ASN A 21 9.75 -28.66 6.48
N MET A 22 8.87 -27.81 5.95
CA MET A 22 7.49 -27.60 6.45
C MET A 22 6.45 -28.58 5.86
N GLY A 23 6.78 -29.25 4.76
CA GLY A 23 5.84 -30.11 4.02
C GLY A 23 5.62 -31.46 4.68
N GLY A 24 6.61 -31.99 5.40
CA GLY A 24 6.43 -33.19 6.23
C GLY A 24 5.46 -32.94 7.39
N MET A 25 5.53 -31.76 8.01
CA MET A 25 4.78 -31.46 9.24
C MET A 25 3.28 -31.19 8.99
N VAL A 26 2.90 -30.49 7.91
CA VAL A 26 1.48 -30.32 7.53
C VAL A 26 0.87 -31.64 7.03
N SER A 27 1.67 -32.47 6.38
CA SER A 27 1.29 -33.79 5.90
C SER A 27 0.98 -34.76 7.04
N GLU A 28 1.82 -34.79 8.07
CA GLU A 28 1.59 -35.59 9.29
C GLU A 28 0.34 -35.15 10.06
N CYS A 29 0.05 -33.84 10.07
CA CYS A 29 -1.18 -33.27 10.63
C CYS A 29 -2.44 -33.77 9.90
N MET A 30 -2.44 -33.74 8.57
CA MET A 30 -3.59 -34.19 7.80
C MET A 30 -3.82 -35.69 8.02
N LEU A 31 -2.77 -36.50 8.07
CA LEU A 31 -2.87 -37.93 8.39
C LEU A 31 -3.44 -38.17 9.79
N SER A 32 -3.06 -37.36 10.78
CA SER A 32 -3.58 -37.51 12.13
C SER A 32 -5.06 -37.07 12.26
N VAL A 33 -5.55 -36.18 11.40
CA VAL A 33 -7.02 -35.92 11.27
C VAL A 33 -7.75 -37.18 10.82
N TYR A 34 -7.21 -37.87 9.81
CA TYR A 34 -7.78 -39.14 9.35
C TYR A 34 -7.70 -40.22 10.44
N ASP A 35 -6.59 -40.29 11.20
CA ASP A 35 -6.44 -41.23 12.31
C ASP A 35 -7.50 -40.97 13.40
N GLY A 36 -7.70 -39.72 13.81
CA GLY A 36 -8.70 -39.37 14.81
C GLY A 36 -10.15 -39.63 14.35
N LEU A 37 -10.44 -39.57 13.04
CA LEU A 37 -11.75 -39.97 12.50
C LEU A 37 -11.91 -41.50 12.48
N LEU A 38 -10.84 -42.24 12.19
CA LEU A 38 -10.87 -43.70 12.13
C LEU A 38 -11.00 -44.35 13.53
N GLU A 39 -10.48 -43.69 14.56
CA GLU A 39 -10.53 -44.12 15.97
C GLU A 39 -11.88 -43.87 16.67
N GLN A 40 -12.77 -43.06 16.08
CA GLN A 40 -14.06 -42.71 16.70
C GLN A 40 -14.97 -43.93 16.88
N ASP A 41 -15.61 -44.10 18.05
CA ASP A 41 -16.63 -45.13 18.25
C ASP A 41 -18.02 -44.67 17.78
N PHE A 42 -18.80 -45.59 17.22
CA PHE A 42 -20.13 -45.25 16.67
C PHE A 42 -21.09 -44.70 17.74
N ASP A 43 -20.92 -45.12 18.99
CA ASP A 43 -21.79 -44.78 20.11
C ASP A 43 -21.45 -43.41 20.74
N ASP A 44 -20.48 -42.68 20.20
CA ASP A 44 -20.13 -41.33 20.66
C ASP A 44 -21.25 -40.33 20.33
N GLU A 45 -21.88 -39.76 21.36
CA GLU A 45 -23.09 -38.92 21.22
C GLU A 45 -22.88 -37.67 20.36
N ILE A 46 -21.66 -37.13 20.33
CA ILE A 46 -21.01 -36.34 19.26
C ILE A 46 -19.51 -36.29 19.66
N PRO A 47 -18.58 -36.77 18.83
CA PRO A 47 -17.14 -36.69 19.13
C PRO A 47 -16.65 -35.24 19.22
N GLU A 48 -15.57 -34.99 19.95
CA GLU A 48 -14.95 -33.65 20.13
C GLU A 48 -14.55 -32.96 18.82
N ASN A 49 -14.41 -33.71 17.71
CA ASN A 49 -14.13 -33.18 16.38
C ASN A 49 -15.37 -32.64 15.63
N GLY A 50 -16.58 -32.77 16.21
CA GLY A 50 -17.84 -32.25 15.66
C GLY A 50 -18.37 -33.00 14.42
N ILE A 51 -17.72 -34.09 13.98
CA ILE A 51 -18.08 -34.84 12.77
C ILE A 51 -18.62 -36.21 13.18
N LYS A 52 -19.91 -36.45 12.94
CA LYS A 52 -20.51 -37.78 13.16
C LYS A 52 -20.39 -38.65 11.91
N LEU A 53 -19.74 -39.80 12.03
CA LEU A 53 -19.60 -40.77 10.95
C LEU A 53 -20.91 -41.56 10.77
N GLY A 54 -21.91 -40.95 10.14
CA GLY A 54 -23.17 -41.60 9.79
C GLY A 54 -24.19 -41.70 10.93
N GLU A 55 -25.44 -42.00 10.56
CA GLU A 55 -26.56 -42.14 11.50
C GLU A 55 -26.73 -43.58 11.98
N THR A 56 -26.13 -44.54 11.26
CA THR A 56 -26.17 -45.97 11.55
C THR A 56 -24.76 -46.55 11.55
N ARG A 57 -24.55 -47.63 12.31
CA ARG A 57 -23.25 -48.32 12.41
C ARG A 57 -22.74 -48.80 11.05
N GLU A 58 -23.65 -49.20 10.16
CA GLU A 58 -23.33 -49.64 8.81
C GLU A 58 -22.83 -48.48 7.93
N GLN A 59 -23.44 -47.30 8.03
CA GLN A 59 -22.95 -46.09 7.38
C GLN A 59 -21.60 -45.63 7.94
N ALA A 60 -21.42 -45.73 9.27
CA ALA A 60 -20.17 -45.39 9.94
C ALA A 60 -19.00 -46.25 9.43
N GLU A 61 -19.20 -47.56 9.35
CA GLU A 61 -18.18 -48.49 8.84
C GLU A 61 -17.89 -48.28 7.35
N LEU A 62 -18.91 -47.96 6.55
CA LEU A 62 -18.70 -47.59 5.14
C LEU A 62 -17.85 -46.33 5.00
N LEU A 63 -18.18 -45.27 5.73
CA LEU A 63 -17.42 -44.01 5.75
C LEU A 63 -15.98 -44.23 6.27
N LYS A 64 -15.78 -45.05 7.30
CA LYS A 64 -14.44 -45.42 7.77
C LYS A 64 -13.65 -46.17 6.70
N SER A 65 -14.29 -47.03 5.91
CA SER A 65 -13.63 -47.73 4.82
C SER A 65 -13.16 -46.77 3.72
N GLU A 66 -13.97 -45.76 3.39
CA GLU A 66 -13.62 -44.69 2.44
C GLU A 66 -12.51 -43.78 2.99
N LEU A 67 -12.57 -43.42 4.27
CA LEU A 67 -11.54 -42.65 4.97
C LEU A 67 -10.19 -43.38 5.01
N ARG A 68 -10.16 -44.71 5.17
CA ARG A 68 -8.91 -45.50 5.08
C ARG A 68 -8.29 -45.41 3.69
N VAL A 69 -9.11 -45.44 2.63
CA VAL A 69 -8.65 -45.30 1.25
C VAL A 69 -8.13 -43.88 0.99
N MET A 70 -8.87 -42.86 1.44
CA MET A 70 -8.46 -41.46 1.31
C MET A 70 -7.17 -41.16 2.09
N ARG A 71 -7.05 -41.66 3.32
CA ARG A 71 -5.83 -41.59 4.13
C ARG A 71 -4.66 -42.25 3.43
N SER A 72 -4.82 -43.47 2.91
CA SER A 72 -3.74 -44.18 2.21
C SER A 72 -3.32 -43.48 0.91
N ASN A 73 -4.28 -42.89 0.19
CA ASN A 73 -3.98 -42.06 -0.99
C ASN A 73 -3.24 -40.78 -0.61
N LEU A 74 -3.64 -40.15 0.50
CA LEU A 74 -2.96 -38.99 1.05
C LEU A 74 -1.55 -39.34 1.51
N GLU A 75 -1.33 -40.45 2.21
CA GLU A 75 0.01 -40.95 2.58
C GLU A 75 0.91 -41.13 1.35
N LYS A 76 0.39 -41.76 0.29
CA LYS A 76 1.14 -41.94 -0.96
C LYS A 76 1.42 -40.61 -1.66
N GLN A 77 0.46 -39.68 -1.66
CA GLN A 77 0.67 -38.33 -2.20
C GLN A 77 1.71 -37.56 -1.39
N ILE A 78 1.72 -37.71 -0.07
CA ILE A 78 2.69 -37.13 0.85
C ILE A 78 4.07 -37.75 0.62
N GLU A 79 4.17 -39.06 0.45
CA GLU A 79 5.43 -39.78 0.23
C GLU A 79 6.07 -39.40 -1.11
N VAL A 80 5.27 -39.39 -2.19
CA VAL A 80 5.68 -38.92 -3.52
C VAL A 80 6.06 -37.44 -3.47
N SER A 81 5.24 -36.61 -2.81
CA SER A 81 5.53 -35.19 -2.66
C SER A 81 6.82 -34.99 -1.86
N ASN A 82 7.03 -35.69 -0.75
CA ASN A 82 8.20 -35.53 0.14
C ASN A 82 9.54 -35.94 -0.51
N GLU A 83 9.54 -36.95 -1.38
CA GLU A 83 10.72 -37.32 -2.18
C GLU A 83 11.05 -36.26 -3.26
N GLU A 84 10.03 -35.67 -3.89
CA GLU A 84 10.20 -34.51 -4.79
C GLU A 84 10.50 -33.20 -4.01
N TYR A 85 10.03 -33.08 -2.77
CA TYR A 85 10.04 -31.92 -1.86
C TYR A 85 11.45 -31.58 -1.36
N LYS A 86 12.24 -32.60 -0.98
CA LYS A 86 13.63 -32.41 -0.51
C LYS A 86 14.54 -31.79 -1.58
N ASN A 87 14.16 -31.84 -2.86
CA ASN A 87 14.99 -31.43 -3.98
C ASN A 87 14.50 -30.16 -4.72
N SER A 88 13.33 -29.58 -4.39
CA SER A 88 12.65 -28.62 -5.29
C SER A 88 12.24 -27.26 -4.72
N ILE A 89 11.87 -27.12 -3.44
CA ILE A 89 11.46 -25.82 -2.86
C ILE A 89 12.69 -25.05 -2.35
N LYS A 90 12.93 -23.85 -2.90
CA LYS A 90 14.14 -23.05 -2.68
C LYS A 90 13.86 -21.71 -2.01
N THR A 91 12.60 -21.30 -1.90
CA THR A 91 12.21 -19.96 -1.41
C THR A 91 11.05 -19.97 -0.40
N ARG A 92 10.94 -18.92 0.42
CA ARG A 92 9.86 -18.77 1.43
C ARG A 92 8.50 -18.56 0.75
N GLU A 93 8.53 -18.06 -0.48
CA GLU A 93 7.40 -17.84 -1.36
C GLU A 93 6.80 -19.15 -1.85
N GLU A 94 7.62 -20.05 -2.39
CA GLU A 94 7.21 -21.40 -2.79
C GLU A 94 6.66 -22.19 -1.60
N ALA A 95 7.29 -22.09 -0.42
CA ALA A 95 6.81 -22.75 0.80
C ALA A 95 5.42 -22.23 1.23
N PHE A 96 5.14 -20.94 1.04
CA PHE A 96 3.81 -20.41 1.33
C PHE A 96 2.76 -20.95 0.36
N LEU A 97 3.03 -20.93 -0.94
CA LEU A 97 2.07 -21.40 -1.96
C LEU A 97 1.71 -22.87 -1.73
N TYR A 98 2.71 -23.70 -1.45
CA TYR A 98 2.52 -25.10 -1.10
C TYR A 98 1.63 -25.26 0.14
N ASN A 99 1.93 -24.55 1.23
CA ASN A 99 1.12 -24.61 2.45
C ASN A 99 -0.31 -24.10 2.22
N ALA A 100 -0.48 -23.03 1.44
CA ALA A 100 -1.80 -22.51 1.09
C ALA A 100 -2.62 -23.53 0.29
N GLU A 101 -1.99 -24.26 -0.65
CA GLU A 101 -2.65 -25.33 -1.39
C GLU A 101 -3.09 -26.49 -0.47
N LEU A 102 -2.27 -26.86 0.52
CA LEU A 102 -2.66 -27.88 1.50
C LEU A 102 -3.88 -27.45 2.33
N LEU A 103 -3.97 -26.16 2.67
CA LEU A 103 -5.09 -25.60 3.43
C LEU A 103 -6.34 -25.34 2.58
N ARG A 104 -6.24 -25.45 1.24
CA ARG A 104 -7.35 -25.16 0.32
C ARG A 104 -8.61 -25.94 0.65
N ASN A 105 -8.47 -27.20 1.03
CA ASN A 105 -9.57 -28.14 1.25
C ASN A 105 -10.21 -28.03 2.64
N ILE A 106 -9.75 -27.09 3.49
CA ILE A 106 -10.35 -26.84 4.80
C ILE A 106 -11.49 -25.84 4.65
N ASP A 107 -12.70 -26.36 4.46
CA ASP A 107 -13.89 -25.54 4.17
C ASP A 107 -14.78 -25.27 5.38
N ALA A 108 -14.59 -26.04 6.46
CA ALA A 108 -15.34 -25.88 7.71
C ALA A 108 -14.43 -26.10 8.92
N TYR A 109 -14.46 -25.15 9.85
CA TYR A 109 -13.80 -25.24 11.14
C TYR A 109 -14.60 -24.46 12.17
N SER A 110 -14.77 -25.01 13.36
CA SER A 110 -15.43 -24.35 14.50
C SER A 110 -14.37 -23.79 15.45
N GLY A 111 -14.49 -22.52 15.83
CA GLY A 111 -13.53 -21.86 16.71
C GLY A 111 -13.97 -20.46 17.09
N SER A 112 -12.99 -19.66 17.53
CA SER A 112 -13.19 -18.25 17.83
C SER A 112 -12.07 -17.42 17.24
N VAL A 113 -12.32 -16.13 16.99
CA VAL A 113 -11.29 -15.19 16.52
C VAL A 113 -10.71 -14.46 17.71
N ASP A 114 -9.39 -14.55 17.87
CA ASP A 114 -8.64 -13.60 18.69
C ASP A 114 -8.37 -12.31 17.90
N GLU A 115 -9.20 -11.30 18.14
CA GLU A 115 -9.08 -9.98 17.51
C GLU A 115 -7.89 -9.16 18.05
N ALA A 116 -7.31 -9.54 19.20
CA ALA A 116 -6.28 -8.78 19.89
C ALA A 116 -4.86 -9.14 19.45
N TYR A 117 -4.69 -10.12 18.56
CA TYR A 117 -3.39 -10.55 18.10
C TYR A 117 -2.71 -9.46 17.25
N GLN A 118 -1.54 -8.98 17.69
CA GLN A 118 -0.81 -7.89 17.05
C GLN A 118 0.54 -8.31 16.44
N LYS A 119 0.97 -9.57 16.61
CA LYS A 119 2.25 -9.99 16.02
C LYS A 119 2.11 -10.05 14.50
N TYR A 120 3.15 -9.58 13.83
CA TYR A 120 3.21 -9.57 12.38
C TYR A 120 3.63 -10.96 11.86
N ALA A 121 2.71 -11.64 11.19
CA ALA A 121 2.98 -12.91 10.52
C ALA A 121 3.09 -12.67 9.00
N LYS A 122 4.18 -13.15 8.40
CA LYS A 122 4.40 -13.09 6.95
C LYS A 122 4.08 -14.42 6.26
N ASN A 123 4.08 -15.51 7.02
CA ASN A 123 3.84 -16.87 6.54
C ASN A 123 3.20 -17.69 7.67
N TYR A 124 2.58 -18.84 7.34
CA TYR A 124 1.93 -19.71 8.32
C TYR A 124 2.82 -20.13 9.51
N PRO A 125 4.13 -20.43 9.36
CA PRO A 125 5.02 -20.72 10.49
C PRO A 125 5.17 -19.59 11.52
N ASP A 126 4.84 -18.36 11.15
CA ASP A 126 4.97 -17.22 12.06
C ASP A 126 3.80 -17.14 13.04
N PHE A 127 2.72 -17.88 12.80
CA PHE A 127 1.61 -17.99 13.72
C PHE A 127 1.95 -18.90 14.87
N ASP A 128 1.50 -18.53 16.07
CA ASP A 128 1.34 -19.53 17.11
C ASP A 128 0.06 -20.34 16.93
N ILE A 129 -0.11 -21.37 17.75
CA ILE A 129 -1.19 -22.32 17.53
C ILE A 129 -2.59 -21.73 17.66
N GLU A 130 -2.75 -20.93 18.70
CA GLU A 130 -3.98 -20.23 19.01
C GLU A 130 -4.26 -19.25 17.87
N THR A 131 -3.21 -18.62 17.35
CA THR A 131 -3.31 -17.73 16.19
C THR A 131 -3.65 -18.48 14.90
N PHE A 132 -3.05 -19.64 14.66
CA PHE A 132 -3.30 -20.43 13.44
C PHE A 132 -4.71 -21.01 13.43
N THR A 133 -5.17 -21.57 14.55
CA THR A 133 -6.56 -22.05 14.72
C THR A 133 -7.57 -20.92 14.54
N SER A 134 -7.30 -19.75 15.14
CA SER A 134 -8.08 -18.52 14.99
C SER A 134 -8.10 -18.04 13.53
N TYR A 135 -6.97 -18.10 12.83
CA TYR A 135 -6.87 -17.78 11.40
C TYR A 135 -7.73 -18.70 10.53
N ILE A 136 -7.62 -20.02 10.72
CA ILE A 136 -8.42 -21.00 9.97
C ILE A 136 -9.91 -20.79 10.23
N TYR A 137 -10.32 -20.56 11.47
CA TYR A 137 -11.70 -20.22 11.79
C TYR A 137 -12.16 -18.97 11.03
N TRP A 138 -11.44 -17.85 11.16
CA TRP A 138 -11.76 -16.61 10.47
C TRP A 138 -11.85 -16.78 8.95
N ARG A 139 -10.87 -17.47 8.36
CA ARG A 139 -10.78 -17.76 6.93
C ARG A 139 -12.00 -18.54 6.43
N THR A 140 -12.47 -19.54 7.18
CA THR A 140 -13.70 -20.28 6.83
C THR A 140 -14.94 -19.39 6.91
N GLN A 141 -15.01 -18.44 7.84
CA GLN A 141 -16.12 -17.47 7.88
C GLN A 141 -16.09 -16.57 6.65
N VAL A 142 -14.92 -16.05 6.27
CA VAL A 142 -14.77 -15.22 5.07
C VAL A 142 -15.17 -15.96 3.79
N ARG A 143 -14.74 -17.21 3.62
CA ARG A 143 -15.17 -18.07 2.49
C ARG A 143 -16.68 -18.26 2.43
N ASN A 144 -17.34 -18.31 3.59
CA ASN A 144 -18.80 -18.36 3.71
C ASN A 144 -19.47 -16.98 3.63
N LYS A 145 -18.77 -15.96 3.13
CA LYS A 145 -19.22 -14.56 3.01
C LYS A 145 -19.64 -13.92 4.34
N ARG A 146 -19.08 -14.41 5.45
CA ARG A 146 -19.26 -13.87 6.80
C ARG A 146 -18.01 -13.11 7.21
N TYR A 147 -18.00 -11.82 6.91
CA TYR A 147 -16.91 -10.94 7.27
C TYR A 147 -17.02 -10.52 8.74
N ILE A 148 -16.11 -11.01 9.56
CA ILE A 148 -15.97 -10.65 10.97
C ILE A 148 -14.64 -9.94 11.20
N LYS A 149 -14.56 -9.14 12.27
CA LYS A 149 -13.33 -8.43 12.63
C LYS A 149 -12.21 -9.42 12.91
N ALA A 150 -10.99 -9.06 12.52
CA ALA A 150 -9.83 -9.92 12.64
C ALA A 150 -8.54 -9.12 12.84
N ALA A 151 -7.52 -9.82 13.33
CA ALA A 151 -6.17 -9.30 13.40
C ALA A 151 -5.65 -8.93 11.99
N PRO A 152 -4.89 -7.83 11.82
CA PRO A 152 -4.35 -7.42 10.52
C PRO A 152 -3.52 -8.50 9.80
N CYS A 153 -2.84 -9.37 10.55
CA CYS A 153 -2.06 -10.47 9.99
C CYS A 153 -2.92 -11.52 9.26
N PHE A 154 -4.18 -11.72 9.68
CA PHE A 154 -5.10 -12.64 9.01
C PHE A 154 -5.52 -12.09 7.65
N ILE A 155 -5.86 -10.80 7.62
CA ILE A 155 -6.17 -10.10 6.37
C ILE A 155 -4.99 -10.21 5.41
N TYR A 156 -3.78 -9.91 5.88
CA TYR A 156 -2.57 -9.97 5.08
C TYR A 156 -2.32 -11.38 4.50
N MET A 157 -2.45 -12.42 5.33
CA MET A 157 -2.27 -13.81 4.89
C MET A 157 -3.30 -14.21 3.83
N TYR A 158 -4.57 -13.85 4.03
CA TYR A 158 -5.62 -14.19 3.08
C TYR A 158 -5.58 -13.38 1.80
N LEU A 159 -5.21 -12.09 1.86
CA LEU A 159 -4.92 -11.31 0.65
C LEU A 159 -3.81 -11.96 -0.17
N ARG A 160 -2.79 -12.50 0.50
CA ARG A 160 -1.71 -13.25 -0.14
C ARG A 160 -2.21 -14.55 -0.75
N GLU A 161 -3.09 -15.30 -0.10
CA GLU A 161 -3.74 -16.48 -0.70
C GLU A 161 -4.50 -16.12 -1.98
N LEU A 162 -5.43 -15.16 -1.87
CA LEU A 162 -6.27 -14.69 -2.98
C LEU A 162 -5.45 -14.18 -4.17
N CYS A 163 -4.48 -13.29 -3.92
CA CYS A 163 -3.68 -12.67 -4.98
C CYS A 163 -2.73 -13.64 -5.69
N ASN A 164 -2.51 -14.83 -5.12
CA ASN A 164 -1.74 -15.91 -5.71
C ASN A 164 -2.62 -17.05 -6.24
N PHE A 165 -3.95 -16.89 -6.27
CA PHE A 165 -4.90 -17.87 -6.81
C PHE A 165 -4.79 -19.25 -6.16
N THR A 166 -4.54 -19.30 -4.84
CA THR A 166 -4.30 -20.56 -4.14
C THR A 166 -5.54 -21.47 -4.13
N GLU A 167 -6.74 -20.92 -4.31
CA GLU A 167 -7.99 -21.68 -4.43
C GLU A 167 -8.38 -21.95 -5.89
N LYS A 168 -7.50 -21.64 -6.86
CA LYS A 168 -7.71 -21.75 -8.32
C LYS A 168 -8.79 -20.81 -8.86
N GLU A 169 -8.95 -19.66 -8.22
CA GLU A 169 -9.84 -18.60 -8.67
C GLU A 169 -9.36 -17.95 -9.98
N THR A 170 -10.30 -17.41 -10.73
CA THR A 170 -10.05 -16.48 -11.83
C THR A 170 -9.76 -15.06 -11.28
N PRO A 171 -9.07 -14.19 -12.04
CA PRO A 171 -8.90 -12.80 -11.66
C PRO A 171 -10.20 -12.07 -11.29
N GLU A 172 -11.28 -12.36 -12.00
CA GLU A 172 -12.62 -11.82 -11.79
C GLU A 172 -13.21 -12.26 -10.44
N GLU A 173 -13.07 -13.53 -10.08
CA GLU A 173 -13.52 -14.07 -8.79
C GLU A 173 -12.76 -13.45 -7.62
N VAL A 174 -11.43 -13.37 -7.72
CA VAL A 174 -10.59 -12.71 -6.70
C VAL A 174 -10.99 -11.24 -6.57
N TRP A 175 -11.22 -10.54 -7.68
CA TRP A 175 -11.69 -9.15 -7.66
C TRP A 175 -13.02 -9.01 -6.93
N GLY A 176 -13.97 -9.92 -7.18
CA GLY A 176 -15.25 -9.96 -6.47
C GLY A 176 -15.06 -10.11 -4.96
N ILE A 177 -14.24 -11.07 -4.53
CA ILE A 177 -13.95 -11.30 -3.10
C ILE A 177 -13.31 -10.07 -2.46
N LEU A 178 -12.33 -9.44 -3.12
CA LEU A 178 -11.68 -8.23 -2.62
C LEU A 178 -12.66 -7.06 -2.46
N ASN A 179 -13.60 -6.89 -3.39
CA ASN A 179 -14.65 -5.87 -3.28
C ASN A 179 -15.62 -6.14 -2.13
N GLU A 180 -16.06 -7.39 -1.97
CA GLU A 180 -16.92 -7.81 -0.85
C GLU A 180 -16.22 -7.57 0.50
N MET A 181 -14.94 -7.97 0.61
CA MET A 181 -14.10 -7.70 1.79
C MET A 181 -13.98 -6.20 2.05
N LEU A 182 -13.61 -5.40 1.04
CA LEU A 182 -13.44 -3.95 1.19
C LEU A 182 -14.74 -3.30 1.70
N SER A 183 -15.88 -3.66 1.09
CA SER A 183 -17.19 -3.15 1.46
C SER A 183 -17.52 -3.48 2.90
N ALA A 184 -17.32 -4.73 3.33
CA ALA A 184 -17.58 -5.16 4.69
C ALA A 184 -16.67 -4.47 5.72
N TYR A 185 -15.35 -4.43 5.49
CA TYR A 185 -14.40 -3.85 6.45
C TYR A 185 -14.45 -2.32 6.51
N SER A 186 -14.85 -1.64 5.42
CA SER A 186 -14.92 -0.18 5.36
C SER A 186 -15.96 0.45 6.30
N ILE A 187 -17.03 -0.30 6.61
CA ILE A 187 -18.11 0.15 7.52
C ILE A 187 -17.89 -0.30 8.96
N MET A 188 -16.90 -1.17 9.23
CA MET A 188 -16.59 -1.66 10.57
C MET A 188 -15.73 -0.67 11.35
N GLU A 189 -16.08 -0.44 12.61
CA GLU A 189 -15.35 0.48 13.48
C GLU A 189 -13.93 -0.05 13.81
N GLY A 190 -12.94 0.83 13.67
CA GLY A 190 -11.53 0.51 13.94
C GLY A 190 -10.82 -0.26 12.82
N CYS A 191 -11.46 -0.49 11.66
CA CYS A 191 -10.89 -1.23 10.54
C CYS A 191 -10.30 -0.34 9.43
N SER A 192 -9.99 0.93 9.71
CA SER A 192 -9.45 1.87 8.71
C SER A 192 -8.08 1.45 8.16
N SER A 193 -7.22 0.85 8.99
CA SER A 193 -5.93 0.30 8.57
C SER A 193 -6.10 -0.90 7.63
N ILE A 194 -7.00 -1.84 7.99
CA ILE A 194 -7.37 -3.00 7.17
C ILE A 194 -7.93 -2.56 5.82
N THR A 195 -8.86 -1.60 5.84
CA THR A 195 -9.46 -1.01 4.62
C THR A 195 -8.38 -0.43 3.70
N ARG A 196 -7.39 0.26 4.25
CA ARG A 196 -6.25 0.78 3.47
C ARG A 196 -5.41 -0.34 2.88
N TYR A 197 -5.16 -1.43 3.62
CA TYR A 197 -4.42 -2.58 3.11
C TYR A 197 -5.16 -3.26 1.95
N ILE A 198 -6.45 -3.53 2.10
CA ILE A 198 -7.27 -4.13 1.04
C ILE A 198 -7.25 -3.24 -0.22
N ASN A 199 -7.42 -1.92 -0.08
CA ASN A 199 -7.35 -0.98 -1.21
C ASN A 199 -5.99 -1.02 -1.93
N ASN A 200 -4.87 -1.07 -1.17
CA ASN A 200 -3.53 -1.16 -1.73
C ASN A 200 -3.35 -2.48 -2.49
N SER A 201 -3.80 -3.60 -1.92
CA SER A 201 -3.78 -4.89 -2.58
C SER A 201 -4.64 -4.90 -3.83
N MET A 202 -5.86 -4.37 -3.79
CA MET A 202 -6.70 -4.23 -4.98
C MET A 202 -6.06 -3.39 -6.09
N LEU A 203 -5.35 -2.31 -5.74
CA LEU A 203 -4.60 -1.52 -6.71
C LEU A 203 -3.51 -2.37 -7.38
N ASP A 204 -2.66 -3.02 -6.59
CA ASP A 204 -1.59 -3.87 -7.11
C ASP A 204 -2.14 -5.04 -7.94
N PHE A 205 -3.24 -5.65 -7.51
CA PHE A 205 -3.93 -6.73 -8.21
C PHE A 205 -4.48 -6.25 -9.56
N SER A 206 -5.09 -5.07 -9.60
CA SER A 206 -5.60 -4.47 -10.84
C SER A 206 -4.47 -4.12 -11.81
N LEU A 207 -3.32 -3.69 -11.30
CA LEU A 207 -2.14 -3.41 -12.13
C LEU A 207 -1.64 -4.68 -12.82
N LEU A 208 -1.61 -5.80 -12.09
CA LEU A 208 -1.13 -7.09 -12.60
C LEU A 208 -2.17 -7.77 -13.52
N TYR A 209 -3.42 -7.86 -13.08
CA TYR A 209 -4.43 -8.75 -13.68
C TYR A 209 -5.60 -8.01 -14.33
N GLY A 210 -5.59 -6.67 -14.34
CA GLY A 210 -6.69 -5.83 -14.80
C GLY A 210 -7.29 -6.08 -16.20
N VAL A 211 -6.57 -6.64 -17.19
CA VAL A 211 -7.21 -6.95 -18.50
C VAL A 211 -8.28 -8.02 -18.39
N HIS A 212 -8.23 -8.80 -17.33
CA HIS A 212 -9.24 -9.80 -17.03
C HIS A 212 -10.38 -9.20 -16.19
N ILE A 213 -10.30 -7.95 -15.76
CA ILE A 213 -11.27 -7.38 -14.81
C ILE A 213 -11.97 -6.19 -15.47
N GLU A 214 -13.29 -6.28 -15.58
CA GLU A 214 -14.09 -5.18 -16.13
C GLU A 214 -13.91 -3.91 -15.28
N ASN A 215 -13.70 -2.77 -15.94
CA ASN A 215 -13.52 -1.45 -15.31
C ASN A 215 -12.31 -1.31 -14.36
N SER A 216 -11.36 -2.26 -14.34
CA SER A 216 -10.19 -2.16 -13.47
C SER A 216 -9.32 -0.93 -13.79
N GLU A 217 -9.28 -0.50 -15.06
CA GLU A 217 -8.53 0.70 -15.46
C GLU A 217 -9.08 1.98 -14.80
N LEU A 218 -10.40 2.09 -14.67
CA LEU A 218 -11.05 3.20 -13.97
C LEU A 218 -10.70 3.16 -12.48
N TYR A 219 -10.77 1.98 -11.86
CA TYR A 219 -10.36 1.80 -10.47
C TYR A 219 -8.89 2.19 -10.26
N VAL A 220 -7.98 1.70 -11.10
CA VAL A 220 -6.54 1.99 -11.06
C VAL A 220 -6.31 3.50 -11.19
N ARG A 221 -6.97 4.15 -12.16
CA ARG A 221 -6.92 5.60 -12.37
C ARG A 221 -7.34 6.35 -11.10
N ASP A 222 -8.52 6.06 -10.57
CA ASP A 222 -9.06 6.75 -9.39
C ASP A 222 -8.24 6.47 -8.11
N ALA A 223 -7.77 5.24 -7.93
CA ALA A 223 -6.92 4.87 -6.80
C ALA A 223 -5.57 5.59 -6.86
N LEU A 224 -4.95 5.67 -8.04
CA LEU A 224 -3.64 6.33 -8.21
C LEU A 224 -3.75 7.85 -8.14
N LEU A 225 -4.80 8.46 -8.70
CA LEU A 225 -5.09 9.89 -8.54
C LEU A 225 -5.23 10.26 -7.06
N ARG A 226 -5.94 9.44 -6.26
CA ARG A 226 -6.06 9.65 -4.81
C ARG A 226 -4.75 9.40 -4.06
N LYS A 227 -4.04 8.30 -4.37
CA LYS A 227 -2.77 7.92 -3.73
C LYS A 227 -1.67 8.96 -3.97
N TYR A 228 -1.70 9.62 -5.13
CA TYR A 228 -0.64 10.51 -5.60
C TYR A 228 -1.09 11.94 -5.91
N GLU A 229 -2.19 12.40 -5.32
CA GLU A 229 -2.72 13.76 -5.49
C GLU A 229 -1.64 14.85 -5.28
N ASP A 230 -0.90 14.78 -4.17
CA ASP A 230 0.18 15.73 -3.87
C ASP A 230 1.30 15.66 -4.95
N THR A 231 1.57 14.50 -5.55
CA THR A 231 2.56 14.35 -6.61
C THR A 231 2.09 14.99 -7.92
N LEU A 232 0.80 14.88 -8.24
CA LEU A 232 0.18 15.54 -9.40
C LEU A 232 0.29 17.07 -9.28
N ILE A 233 -0.01 17.61 -8.09
CA ILE A 233 0.14 19.05 -7.86
C ILE A 233 1.61 19.48 -7.98
N LYS A 234 2.53 18.73 -7.39
CA LYS A 234 3.96 18.98 -7.52
C LYS A 234 4.42 18.95 -8.99
N TYR A 235 3.88 18.06 -9.80
CA TYR A 235 4.21 18.02 -11.22
C TYR A 235 3.72 19.26 -11.95
N LYS A 236 2.47 19.66 -11.73
CA LYS A 236 1.93 20.91 -12.29
C LYS A 236 2.85 22.08 -11.99
N ILE A 237 3.31 22.20 -10.73
CA ILE A 237 4.29 23.20 -10.32
C ILE A 237 5.62 23.07 -11.08
N SER A 238 6.12 21.85 -11.29
CA SER A 238 7.40 21.61 -11.99
C SER A 238 7.37 22.06 -13.46
N ILE A 239 6.21 22.00 -14.11
CA ILE A 239 6.01 22.44 -15.50
C ILE A 239 5.45 23.87 -15.61
N GLY A 240 5.41 24.61 -14.50
CA GLY A 240 4.97 26.01 -14.49
C GLY A 240 3.45 26.21 -14.50
N ASN A 241 2.64 25.18 -14.21
CA ASN A 241 1.19 25.30 -14.06
C ASN A 241 0.81 25.44 -12.59
N PHE A 242 0.31 26.62 -12.21
CA PHE A 242 -0.03 26.94 -10.82
C PHE A 242 -1.54 26.95 -10.54
N SER A 243 -2.35 26.52 -11.50
CA SER A 243 -3.80 26.38 -11.31
C SER A 243 -4.12 25.41 -10.17
N ASN A 244 -4.96 25.85 -9.22
CA ASN A 244 -5.38 25.07 -8.04
C ASN A 244 -4.21 24.59 -7.14
N THR A 245 -3.10 25.33 -7.08
CA THR A 245 -1.93 24.95 -6.27
C THR A 245 -1.86 25.66 -4.91
N PHE A 246 -2.71 26.67 -4.65
CA PHE A 246 -2.67 27.46 -3.40
C PHE A 246 -2.71 26.59 -2.14
N ASP A 247 -3.64 25.62 -2.08
CA ASP A 247 -3.81 24.76 -0.92
C ASP A 247 -2.58 23.87 -0.69
N TYR A 248 -1.91 23.43 -1.75
CA TYR A 248 -0.64 22.71 -1.65
C TYR A 248 0.45 23.58 -1.01
N PHE A 249 0.67 24.81 -1.50
CA PHE A 249 1.66 25.72 -0.93
C PHE A 249 1.34 26.06 0.53
N ASN A 250 0.07 26.33 0.83
CA ASN A 250 -0.37 26.60 2.19
C ASN A 250 -0.24 25.37 3.10
N LYS A 251 -0.46 24.14 2.61
CA LYS A 251 -0.30 22.88 3.35
C LYS A 251 1.17 22.57 3.63
N HIS A 252 2.06 22.76 2.65
CA HIS A 252 3.46 22.32 2.73
C HIS A 252 4.44 23.40 3.22
N SER A 253 4.05 24.68 3.21
CA SER A 253 4.83 25.76 3.83
C SER A 253 4.60 25.84 5.34
N SER A 254 5.63 26.18 6.11
CA SER A 254 5.43 26.52 7.53
C SER A 254 4.79 27.90 7.71
N TYR A 255 4.89 28.77 6.70
CA TYR A 255 4.12 30.01 6.64
C TYR A 255 2.72 29.72 6.08
N LYS A 256 1.71 29.84 6.94
CA LYS A 256 0.30 29.59 6.61
C LYS A 256 -0.40 30.91 6.31
N ILE A 257 -0.56 31.25 5.02
CA ILE A 257 -1.36 32.41 4.59
C ILE A 257 -2.76 32.31 5.18
N THR A 258 -3.36 31.11 5.25
CA THR A 258 -4.71 30.93 5.81
C THR A 258 -4.83 31.24 7.30
N LYS A 259 -3.71 31.36 8.03
CA LYS A 259 -3.69 31.79 9.45
C LYS A 259 -3.42 33.29 9.61
N SER A 260 -3.18 34.00 8.51
CA SER A 260 -2.96 35.44 8.51
C SER A 260 -4.26 36.19 8.78
N ARG A 261 -4.19 37.33 9.50
CA ARG A 261 -5.31 38.28 9.62
C ARG A 261 -5.79 38.83 8.27
N PHE A 262 -4.93 38.77 7.25
CA PHE A 262 -5.27 39.21 5.90
C PHE A 262 -6.18 38.20 5.19
N TYR A 263 -6.04 36.91 5.50
CA TYR A 263 -6.90 35.85 4.97
C TYR A 263 -8.25 35.87 5.69
N SER A 264 -9.17 36.66 5.14
CA SER A 264 -10.52 36.91 5.67
C SER A 264 -11.51 36.95 4.51
N ASP A 265 -12.80 36.82 4.80
CA ASP A 265 -13.87 36.79 3.79
C ASP A 265 -13.77 37.91 2.75
N ARG A 266 -13.25 39.09 3.15
CA ARG A 266 -13.04 40.23 2.25
C ARG A 266 -11.94 40.02 1.20
N TYR A 267 -10.91 39.22 1.48
CA TYR A 267 -9.69 39.14 0.65
C TYR A 267 -9.40 37.72 0.13
N ILE A 268 -10.11 36.69 0.58
CA ILE A 268 -9.86 35.29 0.17
C ILE A 268 -9.90 35.13 -1.35
N ASP A 269 -10.90 35.70 -2.01
CA ASP A 269 -11.06 35.57 -3.46
C ASP A 269 -9.93 36.25 -4.22
N VAL A 270 -9.50 37.43 -3.76
CA VAL A 270 -8.37 38.16 -4.34
C VAL A 270 -7.07 37.37 -4.15
N ILE A 271 -6.84 36.81 -2.96
CA ILE A 271 -5.66 35.97 -2.69
C ILE A 271 -5.63 34.77 -3.64
N LYS A 272 -6.73 34.02 -3.72
CA LYS A 272 -6.83 32.82 -4.56
C LYS A 272 -6.73 33.14 -6.06
N LYS A 273 -7.27 34.29 -6.50
CA LYS A 273 -7.16 34.77 -7.89
C LYS A 273 -5.73 35.18 -8.25
N CYS A 274 -5.06 35.95 -7.40
CA CYS A 274 -3.73 36.47 -7.69
C CYS A 274 -2.64 35.39 -7.60
N PHE A 275 -2.79 34.43 -6.69
CA PHE A 275 -1.76 33.43 -6.40
C PHE A 275 -1.21 32.68 -7.63
N PRO A 276 -2.03 32.03 -8.48
CA PRO A 276 -1.51 31.29 -9.63
C PRO A 276 -0.74 32.20 -10.60
N ILE A 277 -1.24 33.40 -10.86
CA ILE A 277 -0.63 34.36 -11.79
C ILE A 277 0.76 34.80 -11.29
N VAL A 278 0.87 35.10 -10.00
CA VAL A 278 2.15 35.48 -9.38
C VAL A 278 3.15 34.34 -9.46
N MET A 279 2.71 33.11 -9.16
CA MET A 279 3.61 31.95 -9.20
C MET A 279 4.05 31.61 -10.64
N GLU A 280 3.19 31.78 -11.64
CA GLU A 280 3.55 31.60 -13.06
C GLU A 280 4.59 32.63 -13.53
N ASP A 281 4.42 33.90 -13.17
CA ASP A 281 5.39 34.95 -13.56
C ASP A 281 6.71 34.78 -12.81
N LEU A 282 6.68 34.36 -11.54
CA LEU A 282 7.88 33.97 -10.80
C LEU A 282 8.58 32.75 -11.40
N TYR A 283 7.82 31.75 -11.86
CA TYR A 283 8.37 30.57 -12.53
C TYR A 283 9.16 30.96 -13.78
N LYS A 284 8.61 31.82 -14.63
CA LYS A 284 9.31 32.36 -15.80
C LYS A 284 10.56 33.14 -15.40
N PHE A 285 10.44 34.03 -14.41
CA PHE A 285 11.57 34.80 -13.90
C PHE A 285 12.75 33.94 -13.42
N PHE A 286 12.47 32.83 -12.70
CA PHE A 286 13.54 31.92 -12.28
C PHE A 286 14.07 31.03 -13.41
N GLN A 287 13.25 30.68 -14.40
CA GLN A 287 13.73 30.01 -15.61
C GLN A 287 14.70 30.89 -16.41
N ASP A 288 14.38 32.17 -16.58
CA ASP A 288 15.24 33.14 -17.28
C ASP A 288 16.58 33.35 -16.53
N SER A 289 16.55 33.19 -15.21
CA SER A 289 17.75 33.24 -14.34
C SER A 289 18.51 31.90 -14.28
N ASN A 290 18.06 30.86 -14.99
CA ASN A 290 18.60 29.50 -14.95
C ASN A 290 18.69 28.90 -13.53
N LEU A 291 17.72 29.22 -12.66
CA LEU A 291 17.68 28.74 -11.28
C LEU A 291 16.56 27.73 -11.05
N PRO A 292 16.87 26.53 -10.53
CA PRO A 292 15.90 25.45 -10.35
C PRO A 292 15.05 25.63 -9.08
N VAL A 293 14.60 26.86 -8.77
CA VAL A 293 13.90 27.21 -7.51
C VAL A 293 12.69 26.32 -7.25
N PHE A 294 11.88 26.06 -8.28
CA PHE A 294 10.70 25.20 -8.13
C PHE A 294 11.09 23.73 -7.98
N ASN A 295 12.13 23.24 -8.65
CA ASN A 295 12.64 21.88 -8.43
C ASN A 295 13.16 21.72 -6.99
N LEU A 296 13.70 22.77 -6.36
CA LEU A 296 14.04 22.73 -4.93
C LEU A 296 12.81 22.55 -4.03
N TRP A 297 11.64 23.04 -4.45
CA TRP A 297 10.39 22.93 -3.67
C TRP A 297 9.70 21.58 -3.88
N VAL A 298 9.53 21.18 -5.14
CA VAL A 298 8.69 20.03 -5.50
C VAL A 298 9.47 18.79 -5.88
N GLY A 299 10.75 18.94 -6.23
CA GLY A 299 11.61 17.86 -6.71
C GLY A 299 11.76 17.83 -8.23
N GLU A 300 12.40 16.76 -8.71
CA GLU A 300 12.60 16.48 -10.14
C GLU A 300 11.94 15.17 -10.52
N LEU A 301 11.42 15.13 -11.74
CA LEU A 301 10.68 13.98 -12.24
C LEU A 301 11.66 12.92 -12.69
N VAL A 302 11.60 11.76 -12.06
CA VAL A 302 12.47 10.62 -12.35
C VAL A 302 11.65 9.36 -12.54
N ASP A 303 12.09 8.52 -13.46
CA ASP A 303 11.52 7.18 -13.61
C ASP A 303 11.94 6.33 -12.42
N CYS A 304 10.96 5.74 -11.75
CA CYS A 304 11.13 4.94 -10.55
C CYS A 304 10.39 3.62 -10.68
N PRO A 305 10.94 2.51 -10.17
CA PRO A 305 10.17 1.29 -10.05
C PRO A 305 9.01 1.52 -9.06
N TYR A 306 7.78 1.31 -9.52
CA TYR A 306 6.63 1.15 -8.65
C TYR A 306 6.84 -0.13 -7.85
N ARG A 307 6.92 0.01 -6.53
CA ARG A 307 6.98 -1.13 -5.64
C ARG A 307 5.55 -1.59 -5.39
N LEU A 308 5.22 -2.76 -5.94
CA LEU A 308 4.12 -3.56 -5.43
C LEU A 308 4.34 -3.76 -3.93
N GLU A 309 3.29 -3.97 -3.15
CA GLU A 309 3.44 -4.50 -1.80
C GLU A 309 4.12 -5.88 -1.92
N GLU A 310 5.46 -5.89 -1.82
CA GLU A 310 6.41 -7.01 -2.10
C GLU A 310 6.13 -8.29 -1.30
N THR A 311 5.12 -8.23 -0.44
CA THR A 311 4.78 -9.23 0.56
C THR A 311 3.54 -10.05 0.14
N ILE A 312 2.76 -9.59 -0.85
CA ILE A 312 1.48 -10.21 -1.22
C ILE A 312 1.57 -11.04 -2.51
N TYR A 313 2.49 -10.75 -3.43
CA TYR A 313 2.47 -11.33 -4.77
C TYR A 313 3.67 -12.23 -5.06
N THR A 314 3.39 -13.44 -5.53
CA THR A 314 4.28 -14.20 -6.42
C THR A 314 3.71 -13.96 -7.81
N ILE A 315 4.48 -13.34 -8.71
CA ILE A 315 3.95 -12.97 -10.03
C ILE A 315 3.51 -14.24 -10.77
N ASN A 316 2.20 -14.41 -10.96
CA ASN A 316 1.69 -15.49 -11.80
C ASN A 316 1.81 -15.08 -13.28
N ARG A 317 2.86 -15.61 -13.93
CA ARG A 317 3.19 -15.30 -15.33
C ARG A 317 2.08 -15.67 -16.33
N GLN A 318 1.15 -16.56 -15.97
CA GLN A 318 0.06 -16.96 -16.86
C GLN A 318 -0.91 -15.82 -17.19
N TYR A 319 -1.13 -14.92 -16.22
CA TYR A 319 -2.06 -13.79 -16.36
C TYR A 319 -1.33 -12.46 -16.54
N TYR A 320 -0.02 -12.52 -16.75
CA TYR A 320 0.81 -11.35 -16.95
C TYR A 320 0.79 -10.94 -18.42
N SER A 321 0.50 -9.68 -18.68
CA SER A 321 0.55 -9.10 -20.02
C SER A 321 1.31 -7.79 -19.94
N ASP A 322 2.22 -7.55 -20.88
CA ASP A 322 2.85 -6.24 -21.04
C ASP A 322 1.75 -5.19 -21.26
N ARG A 323 1.77 -4.15 -20.44
CA ARG A 323 0.78 -3.06 -20.50
C ARG A 323 1.42 -1.72 -20.29
N TYR A 324 0.86 -0.76 -21.03
CA TYR A 324 1.08 0.65 -20.83
C TYR A 324 -0.24 1.28 -20.37
N ILE A 325 -0.28 1.78 -19.14
CA ILE A 325 -1.44 2.50 -18.61
C ILE A 325 -1.04 3.96 -18.43
N GLN A 326 -1.60 4.85 -19.26
CA GLN A 326 -1.46 6.30 -19.07
C GLN A 326 -2.63 6.83 -18.24
N ILE A 327 -2.32 7.22 -17.02
CA ILE A 327 -3.28 7.77 -16.06
C ILE A 327 -3.28 9.29 -16.17
N ASP A 328 -2.10 9.88 -16.15
CA ASP A 328 -1.90 11.32 -16.32
C ASP A 328 -0.47 11.57 -16.82
N ASP A 329 -0.09 12.83 -17.00
CA ASP A 329 1.21 13.26 -17.50
C ASP A 329 2.41 12.75 -16.67
N ILE A 330 2.19 12.40 -15.40
CA ILE A 330 3.22 11.81 -14.51
C ILE A 330 3.00 10.38 -14.10
N PHE A 331 1.78 9.88 -14.22
CA PHE A 331 1.51 8.49 -13.91
C PHE A 331 1.27 7.78 -15.22
N HIS A 332 2.36 7.30 -15.79
CA HIS A 332 2.28 6.19 -16.70
C HIS A 332 2.87 4.98 -15.99
N LEU A 333 2.24 3.84 -16.21
CA LEU A 333 2.72 2.57 -15.75
C LEU A 333 3.14 1.82 -16.99
N ASN A 334 4.44 1.63 -17.12
CA ASN A 334 4.98 0.75 -18.14
C ASN A 334 5.42 -0.53 -17.43
N ILE A 335 4.82 -1.64 -17.84
CA ILE A 335 5.20 -2.96 -17.36
C ILE A 335 6.19 -3.51 -18.39
N GLU A 336 7.49 -3.37 -18.10
CA GLU A 336 8.58 -3.87 -18.94
C GLU A 336 9.51 -4.78 -18.11
N ASN A 337 9.83 -5.97 -18.61
CA ASN A 337 10.75 -6.91 -17.95
C ASN A 337 10.36 -7.19 -16.48
N GLU A 338 9.07 -7.41 -16.22
CA GLU A 338 8.49 -7.64 -14.87
C GLU A 338 8.65 -6.46 -13.90
N LYS A 339 9.04 -5.28 -14.40
CA LYS A 339 9.15 -4.05 -13.61
C LYS A 339 8.02 -3.11 -14.00
N ILE A 340 7.28 -2.67 -13.00
CA ILE A 340 6.33 -1.58 -13.14
C ILE A 340 7.12 -0.29 -12.94
N MET A 341 7.19 0.55 -13.96
CA MET A 341 7.84 1.86 -13.89
C MET A 341 6.79 2.96 -13.74
N THR A 342 7.10 3.98 -12.94
CA THR A 342 6.27 5.17 -12.71
C THR A 342 7.16 6.39 -12.63
N LYS A 343 6.70 7.53 -13.14
CA LYS A 343 7.39 8.80 -12.88
C LYS A 343 7.01 9.31 -11.50
N GLN A 344 8.01 9.59 -10.68
CA GLN A 344 7.82 10.17 -9.36
C GLN A 344 8.74 11.37 -9.19
N LEU A 345 8.32 12.31 -8.34
CA LEU A 345 9.14 13.47 -8.00
C LEU A 345 10.07 13.12 -6.85
N HIS A 346 11.36 13.06 -7.15
CA HIS A 346 12.41 12.86 -6.15
C HIS A 346 12.99 14.18 -5.66
N ALA A 347 13.61 14.17 -4.48
CA ALA A 347 14.31 15.35 -4.00
C ALA A 347 15.37 15.79 -5.02
N TYR A 348 15.39 17.08 -5.34
CA TYR A 348 16.43 17.69 -6.18
C TYR A 348 17.81 17.37 -5.59
N LYS A 349 18.72 16.90 -6.45
CA LYS A 349 20.11 16.65 -6.09
C LYS A 349 20.99 17.67 -6.81
N ASN A 350 21.96 18.23 -6.11
CA ASN A 350 22.97 19.04 -6.77
C ASN A 350 23.95 18.18 -7.58
N ASP A 351 24.88 18.82 -8.29
CA ASP A 351 25.92 18.16 -9.11
C ASP A 351 26.80 17.16 -8.33
N LYS A 352 26.78 17.22 -7.00
CA LYS A 352 27.50 16.30 -6.10
C LYS A 352 26.62 15.15 -5.60
N GLY A 353 25.40 15.00 -6.13
CA GLY A 353 24.43 13.99 -5.74
C GLY A 353 23.78 14.21 -4.37
N MET A 354 24.03 15.35 -3.71
CA MET A 354 23.44 15.65 -2.39
C MET A 354 22.02 16.17 -2.55
N CYS A 355 21.08 15.57 -1.81
CA CYS A 355 19.70 16.07 -1.74
C CYS A 355 19.69 17.48 -1.16
N VAL A 356 19.24 18.46 -1.94
CA VAL A 356 19.06 19.83 -1.47
C VAL A 356 17.65 19.97 -0.93
N CYS A 357 17.47 19.66 0.36
CA CYS A 357 16.19 19.82 1.04
C CYS A 357 16.03 21.26 1.56
N GLY A 358 15.76 22.21 0.65
CA GLY A 358 15.46 23.61 1.00
C GLY A 358 13.97 23.93 1.18
N ARG A 359 13.11 22.91 1.06
CA ARG A 359 11.67 23.03 0.74
C ARG A 359 10.90 24.08 1.55
N SER A 360 11.14 24.23 2.85
CA SER A 360 10.32 25.12 3.67
C SER A 360 10.67 26.60 3.52
N TYR A 361 11.95 26.98 3.46
CA TYR A 361 12.33 28.35 3.80
C TYR A 361 12.30 29.32 2.63
N THR A 362 12.75 28.90 1.45
CA THR A 362 12.65 29.72 0.24
C THR A 362 11.19 29.89 -0.18
N MET A 363 10.37 28.85 0.01
CA MET A 363 8.92 28.93 -0.17
C MET A 363 8.26 29.90 0.83
N ILE A 364 8.65 29.88 2.13
CA ILE A 364 8.16 30.87 3.12
C ILE A 364 8.39 32.29 2.62
N TYR A 365 9.60 32.60 2.17
CA TYR A 365 9.96 33.96 1.77
C TYR A 365 9.11 34.44 0.59
N VAL A 366 8.98 33.61 -0.45
CA VAL A 366 8.15 33.95 -1.62
C VAL A 366 6.69 34.17 -1.21
N LEU A 367 6.12 33.31 -0.36
CA LEU A 367 4.75 33.47 0.13
C LEU A 367 4.57 34.74 0.98
N GLN A 368 5.56 35.10 1.80
CA GLN A 368 5.56 36.35 2.56
C GLN A 368 5.66 37.58 1.66
N CYS A 369 6.49 37.54 0.62
CA CYS A 369 6.60 38.62 -0.36
C CYS A 369 5.30 38.80 -1.14
N PHE A 370 4.71 37.71 -1.64
CA PHE A 370 3.41 37.72 -2.28
C PHE A 370 2.34 38.37 -1.40
N GLU A 371 2.20 37.90 -0.15
CA GLU A 371 1.18 38.44 0.75
C GLU A 371 1.46 39.91 1.10
N ASN A 372 2.72 40.28 1.31
CA ASN A 372 3.09 41.66 1.62
C ASN A 372 2.78 42.63 0.47
N GLU A 373 3.18 42.30 -0.75
CA GLU A 373 2.88 43.16 -1.92
C GLU A 373 1.38 43.23 -2.17
N LEU A 374 0.64 42.13 -2.01
CA LEU A 374 -0.81 42.13 -2.16
C LEU A 374 -1.47 43.03 -1.11
N ARG A 375 -1.05 42.95 0.15
CA ARG A 375 -1.53 43.83 1.23
C ARG A 375 -1.28 45.31 0.92
N LYS A 376 -0.14 45.66 0.33
CA LYS A 376 0.18 47.05 -0.06
C LYS A 376 -0.79 47.54 -1.14
N ILE A 377 -1.00 46.74 -2.19
CA ILE A 377 -1.85 47.11 -3.34
C ILE A 377 -3.31 47.28 -2.91
N VAL A 378 -3.83 46.40 -2.06
CA VAL A 378 -5.23 46.51 -1.58
C VAL A 378 -5.41 47.47 -0.40
N GLY A 379 -4.34 48.14 0.05
CA GLY A 379 -4.38 49.10 1.16
C GLY A 379 -4.66 48.48 2.54
N PHE A 380 -4.20 47.25 2.79
CA PHE A 380 -4.41 46.58 4.07
C PHE A 380 -3.57 47.22 5.18
N LYS A 381 -4.21 47.50 6.33
CA LYS A 381 -3.62 48.26 7.45
C LYS A 381 -2.33 47.65 8.01
N TYR A 382 -2.27 46.32 8.14
CA TYR A 382 -1.15 45.65 8.79
C TYR A 382 -0.09 45.23 7.78
N LYS A 383 1.12 45.76 7.93
CA LYS A 383 2.27 45.38 7.11
C LYS A 383 2.79 44.00 7.50
N LEU A 384 3.33 43.29 6.52
CA LEU A 384 4.06 42.05 6.72
C LEU A 384 5.51 42.30 6.29
N HIS A 385 6.48 41.89 7.10
CA HIS A 385 7.88 41.97 6.70
C HIS A 385 8.39 40.53 6.48
N PRO A 386 8.75 40.17 5.25
CA PRO A 386 9.42 38.89 4.99
C PRO A 386 10.63 38.76 5.90
N SER A 387 10.75 37.63 6.60
CA SER A 387 11.80 37.45 7.61
C SER A 387 13.04 36.81 7.00
N ASN A 388 14.18 37.51 7.08
CA ASN A 388 15.47 36.97 6.66
C ASN A 388 16.02 35.91 7.63
N ASN A 389 15.51 35.82 8.86
CA ASN A 389 16.03 34.88 9.88
C ASN A 389 15.99 33.43 9.41
N GLU A 390 14.95 33.02 8.69
CA GLU A 390 14.85 31.65 8.18
C GLU A 390 15.80 31.38 7.01
N ILE A 391 16.05 32.41 6.20
CA ILE A 391 17.05 32.39 5.13
C ILE A 391 18.47 32.30 5.71
N GLU A 392 18.79 33.08 6.75
CA GLU A 392 20.09 33.06 7.45
C GLU A 392 20.35 31.70 8.15
N LYS A 393 19.29 31.10 8.73
CA LYS A 393 19.36 29.73 9.27
C LYS A 393 19.67 28.69 8.18
N MET A 394 19.22 28.89 6.94
CA MET A 394 19.61 28.01 5.84
C MET A 394 21.08 28.17 5.47
N LEU A 395 21.52 29.41 5.27
CA LEU A 395 22.90 29.72 4.88
C LEU A 395 23.93 29.17 5.88
N SER A 396 23.59 29.17 7.17
CA SER A 396 24.46 28.60 8.21
C SER A 396 24.47 27.07 8.27
N ARG A 397 23.42 26.40 7.79
CA ARG A 397 23.31 24.93 7.77
C ARG A 397 23.82 24.29 6.49
N TYR A 398 23.76 25.03 5.38
CA TYR A 398 24.09 24.53 4.05
C TYR A 398 25.04 25.51 3.37
N ASP A 399 26.33 25.15 3.23
CA ASP A 399 27.23 25.88 2.35
C ASP A 399 26.92 25.52 0.89
N ALA A 400 25.88 26.16 0.35
CA ALA A 400 25.42 25.95 -1.01
C ALA A 400 25.47 27.29 -1.77
N PRO A 401 26.41 27.47 -2.71
CA PRO A 401 26.48 28.64 -3.59
C PRO A 401 25.14 28.99 -4.25
N LEU A 402 24.38 27.97 -4.66
CA LEU A 402 23.04 28.11 -5.22
C LEU A 402 22.05 28.83 -4.29
N LEU A 403 22.10 28.56 -2.98
CA LEU A 403 21.21 29.24 -2.02
C LEU A 403 21.57 30.72 -1.89
N LYS A 404 22.86 31.06 -1.87
CA LYS A 404 23.33 32.46 -1.82
C LYS A 404 22.82 33.24 -3.03
N GLU A 405 22.89 32.64 -4.21
CA GLU A 405 22.39 33.23 -5.45
C GLU A 405 20.88 33.46 -5.43
N ILE A 406 20.10 32.44 -5.03
CA ILE A 406 18.64 32.56 -4.86
C ILE A 406 18.28 33.69 -3.89
N ILE A 407 19.01 33.82 -2.78
CA ILE A 407 18.76 34.84 -1.77
C ILE A 407 19.02 36.24 -2.31
N ASN A 408 20.13 36.43 -3.03
CA ASN A 408 20.43 37.72 -3.65
C ASN A 408 19.30 38.16 -4.58
N ILE A 409 18.75 37.21 -5.33
CA ILE A 409 17.61 37.45 -6.23
C ILE A 409 16.34 37.76 -5.45
N TYR A 410 16.04 37.04 -4.38
CA TYR A 410 14.85 37.28 -3.56
C TYR A 410 14.82 38.69 -2.95
N THR A 411 16.00 39.25 -2.68
CA THR A 411 16.15 40.63 -2.19
C THR A 411 16.27 41.69 -3.29
N SER A 412 16.24 41.29 -4.57
CA SER A 412 16.38 42.23 -5.67
C SER A 412 15.07 43.00 -5.92
N GLU A 413 15.20 44.26 -6.36
CA GLU A 413 14.04 45.05 -6.81
C GLU A 413 13.35 44.42 -8.01
N GLU A 414 14.09 43.69 -8.85
CA GLU A 414 13.54 43.00 -10.02
C GLU A 414 12.55 41.89 -9.60
N PHE A 415 12.92 41.06 -8.62
CA PHE A 415 12.04 40.04 -8.06
C PHE A 415 10.77 40.66 -7.45
N LEU A 416 10.93 41.68 -6.60
CA LEU A 416 9.80 42.36 -5.96
C LEU A 416 8.88 43.05 -6.99
N SER A 417 9.47 43.63 -8.05
CA SER A 417 8.71 44.24 -9.14
C SER A 417 7.93 43.20 -9.94
N THR A 418 8.49 42.01 -10.14
CA THR A 418 7.81 40.89 -10.81
C THR A 418 6.57 40.47 -10.03
N VAL A 419 6.70 40.28 -8.72
CA VAL A 419 5.57 39.96 -7.83
C VAL A 419 4.51 41.05 -7.89
N ARG A 420 4.90 42.32 -7.78
CA ARG A 420 3.97 43.45 -7.79
C ARG A 420 3.21 43.56 -9.11
N ASN A 421 3.93 43.50 -10.23
CA ASN A 421 3.35 43.59 -11.57
C ASN A 421 2.35 42.46 -11.83
N ALA A 422 2.67 41.24 -11.40
CA ALA A 422 1.78 40.10 -11.52
C ALA A 422 0.49 40.26 -10.69
N ILE A 423 0.59 40.81 -9.48
CA ILE A 423 -0.59 41.13 -8.65
C ILE A 423 -1.45 42.21 -9.31
N GLU A 424 -0.84 43.29 -9.78
CA GLU A 424 -1.57 44.38 -10.45
C GLU A 424 -2.28 43.89 -11.71
N LYS A 425 -1.62 43.02 -12.49
CA LYS A 425 -2.20 42.35 -13.65
C LYS A 425 -3.39 41.46 -13.28
N ALA A 426 -3.33 40.76 -12.14
CA ALA A 426 -4.41 39.89 -11.67
C ALA A 426 -5.63 40.64 -11.13
N ILE A 427 -5.44 41.86 -10.62
CA ILE A 427 -6.50 42.70 -10.04
C ILE A 427 -7.23 43.51 -11.12
N LYS A 428 -6.52 43.97 -12.16
CA LYS A 428 -7.12 44.55 -13.37
C LYS A 428 -7.99 43.51 -14.09
#